data_AF-A0A2T7MVR1-F1
#
_entry.id   AF-A0A2T7MVR1-F1
#
_cell.length_a   1.000
_cell.length_b   1.000
_cell.length_c   1.000
_cell.angle_alpha   90.00
_cell.angle_beta   90.00
_cell.angle_gamma   90.00
#
_symmetry.space_group_name_H-M   'P 1'
#
loop_
_entity.id
_entity.type
_entity.pdbx_description
1 polymer ?
#
loop_
_entity_poly.entity_id
_entity_poly.type
_entity_poly.pdbx_seq_one_letter_code
_entity_poly.pdbx_strand_id
1 'polypeptide(L)' 'MRANVIVVQPSAPGRKAGGRSVWLALVNDPDATTDITTWVENGGPGLTDPPDILDLYTFRPSRRVQAELHDT' A
#
# COMPACT_ATOMS: atom_id res chain seq x y z
N MET A 1 -1.80 -13.67 -13.09
CA MET A 1 -0.53 -13.38 -12.40
C MET A 1 -0.34 -11.87 -12.41
N ARG A 2 -0.15 -11.25 -11.23
CA ARG A 2 0.20 -9.84 -11.12
C ARG A 2 1.72 -9.79 -10.94
N ALA A 3 2.43 -9.15 -11.86
CA ALA A 3 3.85 -8.86 -11.70
C ALA A 3 3.99 -7.45 -11.10
N ASN A 4 4.98 -7.26 -10.22
CA ASN A 4 5.32 -6.02 -9.51
C ASN A 4 4.25 -5.56 -8.51
N VAL A 5 4.50 -5.87 -7.24
CA VAL A 5 3.64 -5.54 -6.09
C VAL A 5 4.42 -4.70 -5.10
N ILE A 6 3.81 -3.61 -4.62
CA ILE A 6 4.29 -2.83 -3.48
C ILE A 6 3.31 -3.03 -2.33
N VAL A 7 3.85 -3.21 -1.12
CA VAL A 7 3.08 -3.23 0.12
C VAL A 7 3.48 -2.04 0.95
N VAL A 8 2.54 -1.11 1.16
CA VAL A 8 2.78 0.05 2.03
C VAL A 8 2.34 -0.29 3.44
N GLN A 9 3.32 -0.40 4.35
CA GLN A 9 3.07 -0.66 5.76
C GLN A 9 2.71 0.65 6.48
N PRO A 10 1.70 0.67 7.35
CA PRO A 10 1.42 1.84 8.18
C PRO A 10 2.60 2.10 9.12
N SER A 11 2.94 3.38 9.29
CA SER A 11 3.89 3.85 10.30
C SER A 11 3.33 3.60 11.72
N ALA A 12 4.15 3.77 12.77
CA ALA A 12 3.66 3.60 14.14
C ALA A 12 2.46 4.53 14.48
N PRO A 13 2.47 5.84 14.13
CA PRO A 13 1.29 6.68 14.27
C PRO A 13 0.12 6.21 13.39
N GLY A 14 0.38 5.79 12.14
CA GLY A 14 -0.65 5.25 11.24
C GLY A 14 -1.35 4.01 11.80
N ARG A 15 -0.60 3.08 12.41
CA ARG A 15 -1.17 1.90 13.09
C ARG A 15 -2.06 2.30 14.27
N LYS A 16 -1.62 3.27 15.08
CA LYS A 16 -2.39 3.80 16.22
C LYS A 16 -3.69 4.47 15.75
N ALA A 17 -3.67 5.12 14.60
CA ALA A 17 -4.85 5.71 13.96
C ALA A 17 -5.75 4.67 13.25
N GLY A 18 -5.42 3.37 13.30
CA GLY A 18 -6.22 2.31 12.68
C GLY A 18 -5.81 1.94 11.26
N GLY A 19 -4.71 2.51 10.74
CA GLY A 19 -4.13 2.18 9.45
C GLY A 19 -3.83 0.68 9.30
N ARG A 20 -3.98 0.18 8.07
CA ARG A 20 -3.70 -1.21 7.67
C ARG A 20 -2.81 -1.20 6.43
N SER A 21 -2.09 -2.29 6.23
CA SER A 21 -1.23 -2.42 5.05
C SER A 21 -2.06 -2.36 3.77
N VAL A 22 -1.60 -1.57 2.81
CA VAL A 22 -2.24 -1.41 1.49
C VAL A 22 -1.39 -2.14 0.46
N TRP A 23 -2.06 -2.91 -0.40
CA TRP A 23 -1.43 -3.78 -1.38
C TRP A 23 -1.72 -3.26 -2.79
N LEU A 24 -0.67 -2.91 -3.50
CA LEU A 24 -0.74 -2.26 -4.81
C LEU A 24 -0.02 -3.13 -5.84
N ALA A 25 -0.65 -3.37 -6.98
CA ALA A 25 -0.08 -4.14 -8.08
C ALA A 25 0.03 -3.30 -9.35
N LEU A 26 0.73 -3.81 -10.37
CA LEU A 26 0.89 -3.17 -11.69
C LEU A 26 1.68 -1.85 -11.64
N VAL A 27 2.54 -1.69 -10.64
CA VAL A 27 3.33 -0.48 -10.36
C VAL A 27 4.50 -0.21 -11.32
N ASN A 28 4.51 -0.84 -12.50
CA ASN A 28 5.46 -0.45 -13.56
C ASN A 28 5.03 0.84 -14.29
N ASP A 29 3.93 1.44 -13.85
CA ASP A 29 3.47 2.76 -14.26
C ASP A 29 4.22 3.86 -13.44
N PRO A 30 4.99 4.74 -14.09
CA PRO A 30 5.67 5.85 -13.41
C PRO A 30 4.71 6.81 -12.69
N ASP A 31 3.49 7.00 -13.21
CA ASP A 31 2.50 7.89 -12.60
C ASP A 31 2.00 7.28 -11.29
N ALA A 32 1.72 5.97 -11.29
CA ALA A 32 1.36 5.24 -10.07
C ALA A 32 2.47 5.30 -9.02
N THR A 33 3.73 5.21 -9.42
CA THR A 33 4.87 5.29 -8.48
C THR A 33 4.97 6.68 -7.84
N THR A 34 4.71 7.73 -8.62
CA THR A 34 4.69 9.13 -8.14
C THR A 34 3.56 9.34 -7.13
N ASP A 35 2.37 8.85 -7.43
CA ASP A 35 1.20 8.95 -6.54
C ASP A 35 1.42 8.19 -5.23
N ILE A 36 2.00 6.98 -5.30
CA ILE A 36 2.34 6.19 -4.12
C ILE A 36 3.37 6.91 -3.25
N THR A 37 4.44 7.42 -3.86
CA THR A 37 5.52 8.11 -3.12
C THR A 37 4.98 9.36 -2.45
N THR A 38 4.21 10.17 -3.17
CA THR A 38 3.56 11.37 -2.63
C THR A 38 2.63 11.04 -1.47
N TRP A 39 1.82 9.99 -1.58
CA TRP A 39 0.94 9.56 -0.50
C TRP A 39 1.72 9.08 0.74
N VAL A 40 2.79 8.31 0.54
CA VAL A 40 3.66 7.83 1.64
C VAL A 40 4.36 8.99 2.34
N GLU A 41 4.88 9.96 1.60
CA GLU A 41 5.54 11.16 2.14
C GLU A 41 4.58 12.02 2.98
N ASN A 42 3.30 12.07 2.61
CA ASN A 42 2.27 12.77 3.37
C ASN A 42 1.82 12.04 4.65
N GLY A 43 2.24 10.78 4.83
CA GLY A 43 2.01 9.99 6.05
C GLY A 43 1.49 8.57 5.78
N GLY A 44 0.91 8.33 4.61
CA GLY A 44 0.48 7.02 4.17
C GLY A 44 -0.69 6.42 4.97
N PRO A 45 -0.81 5.08 5.04
CA PRO A 45 -2.00 4.42 5.55
C PRO A 45 -2.34 4.78 6.99
N GLY A 46 -3.57 5.27 7.19
CA GLY A 46 -4.11 5.68 8.49
C GLY A 46 -3.80 7.11 8.90
N LEU A 47 -2.95 7.84 8.16
CA LEU A 47 -2.67 9.26 8.41
C LEU A 47 -3.11 10.16 7.27
N THR A 48 -3.07 9.66 6.03
CA THR A 48 -3.50 10.38 4.84
C THR A 48 -4.40 9.46 4.02
N ASP A 49 -5.53 9.99 3.56
CA ASP A 49 -6.38 9.26 2.63
C ASP A 49 -5.61 9.01 1.32
N PRO A 50 -5.63 7.77 0.80
CA PRO A 50 -5.01 7.48 -0.48
C PRO A 50 -5.73 8.26 -1.59
N PRO A 51 -5.01 8.80 -2.58
CA PRO A 51 -5.65 9.36 -3.78
C PRO A 51 -6.54 8.31 -4.46
N ASP A 52 -7.71 8.71 -4.96
CA ASP A 52 -8.70 7.81 -5.59
C ASP A 52 -8.08 6.96 -6.73
N ILE A 53 -7.07 7.48 -7.42
CA ILE A 53 -6.36 6.74 -8.48
C ILE A 53 -5.70 5.44 -7.96
N LEU A 54 -5.34 5.38 -6.68
CA LEU A 54 -4.75 4.18 -6.07
C LEU A 54 -5.73 3.02 -5.94
N ASP A 55 -7.04 3.26 -6.04
CA ASP A 55 -8.04 2.19 -6.07
C ASP A 55 -7.87 1.28 -7.30
N LEU A 56 -7.36 1.81 -8.43
CA LEU A 56 -7.07 1.04 -9.63
C LEU A 56 -5.96 -0.01 -9.41
N TYR A 57 -5.04 0.29 -8.49
CA TYR A 57 -3.88 -0.55 -8.18
C TYR A 57 -4.12 -1.44 -6.96
N THR A 58 -5.14 -1.13 -6.15
CA THR A 58 -5.42 -1.82 -4.89
C THR A 58 -5.95 -3.23 -5.11
N PHE A 59 -5.45 -4.18 -4.32
CA PHE A 59 -6.02 -5.53 -4.25
C PHE A 59 -5.93 -6.12 -2.85
N ARG A 60 -6.64 -7.22 -2.62
CA ARG A 60 -6.54 -7.99 -1.38
C ARG A 60 -5.88 -9.33 -1.68
N PRO A 61 -4.63 -9.58 -1.24
CA PRO A 61 -4.01 -10.88 -1.41
C PRO A 61 -4.66 -11.92 -0.48
N SER A 62 -4.42 -13.19 -0.76
CA SER A 62 -4.87 -14.28 0.10
C SER A 62 -4.24 -14.18 1.49
N ARG A 63 -4.93 -14.71 2.52
CA ARG A 63 -4.41 -14.73 3.91
C ARG A 63 -3.04 -15.38 4.04
N ARG A 64 -2.75 -16.37 3.19
CA ARG A 64 -1.45 -17.05 3.15
C ARG A 64 -0.32 -16.08 2.80
N VAL A 65 -0.49 -15.29 1.73
CA VAL A 65 0.49 -14.30 1.28
C VAL A 65 0.66 -13.18 2.32
N GLN A 66 -0.41 -12.83 3.04
CA GLN A 66 -0.31 -11.86 4.15
C GLN A 66 0.54 -12.39 5.31
N ALA A 67 0.42 -13.69 5.64
CA ALA A 67 1.19 -14.29 6.74
C ALA A 67 2.68 -14.39 6.43
N GLU A 68 3.05 -14.78 5.20
CA GLU A 68 4.45 -14.92 4.77
C GLU A 68 5.25 -13.60 4.87
N LEU A 69 4.58 -12.43 4.80
CA LEU A 69 5.23 -11.12 4.93
C LEU A 69 5.34 -10.59 6.37
N HIS A 70 4.66 -11.20 7.35
CA HIS A 70 4.76 -10.78 8.76
C HIS A 70 5.96 -11.43 9.49
N ASP A 71 6.56 -12.47 8.92
CA ASP A 71 7.66 -13.26 9.51
C ASP A 71 9.07 -12.79 9.12
N THR A 72 9.21 -11.62 8.48
CA THR A 72 10.51 -11.04 8.05
C THR A 72 10.79 -9.74 8.77
#